data_AF-A0A8R2MAH8-F1
#
_entry.id   AF-A0A8R2MAH8-F1
#
_cell.length_a   1.000
_cell.length_b   1.000
_cell.length_c   1.000
_cell.angle_alpha   90.00
_cell.angle_beta   90.00
_cell.angle_gamma   90.00
#
_symmetry.space_group_name_H-M   'P 1'
#
loop_
_entity.id
_entity.type
_entity.pdbx_description
1 polymer ?
#
loop_
_entity_poly.entity_id
_entity_poly.type
_entity_poly.pdbx_seq_one_letter_code
_entity_poly.pdbx_strand_id
1 'polypeptide(L)'
;MFKPSEGNLELPVTCNVKHRPLGTVNFGYLTVCPIQEKLCNLQVSYAKYWDSSWTGLEVGHRGLGASFKTKEGNAIRENTIASLKKAAASGADLLEFDVQLSKDMIPVIYHDFYVCISMKRKKEIEFTEMLELPVKDLTLEHLQKLKVYHLVEGRSKETLFFDDDLDEHQPFPTLEDALKAIDIHVGFNVELKWTMEMNDGTFELNNPFDMNTYVDKVLEVVLKHAGERRIVFSCFNPDICTMVRNKQNKYPVMFLTVGITNKYQPYRDPRCLSIPAAVQSAVSSDLLGIVVHTEDLLRDPTQP
;
A
#
# COMPACT_ATOMS: atom_id res chain seq x y z
N MET A 1 -13.29 -1.87 -28.19
CA MET A 1 -13.09 -2.42 -26.85
C MET A 1 -11.59 -2.47 -26.61
N PHE A 2 -11.07 -1.78 -25.61
CA PHE A 2 -9.64 -1.81 -25.27
C PHE A 2 -9.24 -3.24 -24.85
N LYS A 3 -8.01 -3.68 -25.18
CA LYS A 3 -7.54 -5.05 -24.88
C LYS A 3 -7.01 -5.18 -23.44
N PRO A 4 -6.07 -4.34 -22.98
CA PRO A 4 -5.71 -4.26 -21.56
C PRO A 4 -6.62 -3.29 -20.80
N SER A 5 -6.67 -3.40 -19.46
CA SER A 5 -7.46 -2.49 -18.63
C SER A 5 -6.81 -1.11 -18.51
N GLU A 6 -5.51 -1.00 -18.75
CA GLU A 6 -4.73 0.25 -18.76
C GLU A 6 -3.85 0.38 -20.01
N GLY A 7 -3.51 1.61 -20.39
CA GLY A 7 -2.55 1.84 -21.45
C GLY A 7 -2.55 3.28 -21.97
N ASN A 8 -1.91 3.47 -23.13
CA ASN A 8 -1.83 4.76 -23.81
C ASN A 8 -2.48 4.68 -25.20
N LEU A 9 -3.22 5.73 -25.57
CA LEU A 9 -3.82 5.91 -26.88
C LEU A 9 -3.18 7.10 -27.56
N GLU A 10 -2.68 6.88 -28.77
CA GLU A 10 -2.12 7.93 -29.61
C GLU A 10 -3.14 8.26 -30.71
N LEU A 11 -3.75 9.45 -30.64
CA LEU A 11 -4.81 9.86 -31.56
C LEU A 11 -4.36 11.03 -32.43
N PRO A 12 -4.48 10.94 -33.77
CA PRO A 12 -4.13 12.04 -34.65
C PRO A 12 -5.16 13.17 -34.52
N VAL A 13 -4.68 14.40 -34.37
CA VAL A 13 -5.49 15.61 -34.51
C VAL A 13 -5.50 15.96 -35.99
N THR A 14 -6.67 15.94 -36.62
CA THR A 14 -6.80 16.19 -38.06
C THR A 14 -7.55 17.49 -38.34
N CYS A 15 -7.22 18.15 -39.47
CA CYS A 15 -7.99 19.32 -39.90
C CYS A 15 -9.35 18.90 -40.48
N ASN A 16 -10.41 19.65 -40.16
CA ASN A 16 -11.78 19.29 -40.53
C ASN A 16 -12.03 19.17 -42.05
N VAL A 17 -11.32 19.96 -42.87
CA VAL A 17 -11.63 20.07 -44.32
C VAL A 17 -10.95 18.97 -45.16
N LYS A 18 -9.75 18.53 -44.78
CA LYS A 18 -8.94 17.58 -45.58
C LYS A 18 -8.52 16.34 -44.80
N HIS A 19 -8.95 16.20 -43.54
CA HIS A 19 -8.49 15.17 -42.61
C HIS A 19 -6.97 15.03 -42.53
N ARG A 20 -6.23 16.11 -42.82
CA ARG A 20 -4.77 16.11 -42.79
C ARG A 20 -4.32 16.11 -41.32
N PRO A 21 -3.38 15.23 -40.92
CA PRO A 21 -2.80 15.26 -39.58
C PRO A 21 -2.12 16.61 -39.31
N LEU A 22 -2.50 17.25 -38.21
CA LEU A 22 -1.90 18.48 -37.68
C LEU A 22 -0.94 18.18 -36.52
N GLY A 23 -1.14 17.05 -35.84
CA GLY A 23 -0.36 16.60 -34.70
C GLY A 23 -1.00 15.40 -34.07
N THR A 24 -0.57 15.09 -32.84
CA THR A 24 -1.01 13.90 -32.12
C THR A 24 -1.27 14.23 -30.65
N VAL A 25 -2.31 13.63 -30.08
CA VAL A 25 -2.60 13.69 -28.64
C VAL A 25 -2.47 12.30 -28.04
N ASN A 26 -1.79 12.21 -26.90
CA ASN A 26 -1.64 10.99 -26.13
C ASN A 26 -2.59 10.99 -24.94
N PHE A 27 -3.38 9.93 -24.79
CA PHE A 27 -4.28 9.71 -23.66
C PHE A 27 -3.86 8.46 -22.90
N GLY A 28 -3.50 8.62 -21.62
CA GLY A 28 -3.49 7.48 -20.69
C GLY A 28 -4.92 7.09 -20.35
N TYR A 29 -5.21 5.79 -20.25
CA TYR A 29 -6.50 5.29 -19.80
C TYR A 29 -6.33 4.18 -18.77
N LEU A 30 -7.32 4.10 -17.87
CA LEU A 30 -7.51 3.03 -16.91
C LEU A 30 -9.00 2.69 -16.88
N THR A 31 -9.31 1.41 -17.05
CA THR A 31 -10.67 0.86 -17.06
C THR A 31 -10.90 0.14 -15.75
N VAL A 32 -11.77 0.69 -14.91
CA VAL A 32 -12.15 0.08 -13.64
C VAL A 32 -13.28 -0.92 -13.88
N CYS A 33 -13.00 -2.20 -13.67
CA CYS A 33 -13.98 -3.28 -13.79
C CYS A 33 -14.67 -3.53 -12.43
N PRO A 34 -15.94 -3.93 -12.40
CA PRO A 34 -16.59 -4.37 -11.16
C PRO A 34 -15.92 -5.61 -10.57
N ILE A 35 -15.90 -5.74 -9.24
CA ILE A 35 -15.53 -6.99 -8.56
C ILE A 35 -16.54 -8.07 -8.99
N GLN A 36 -16.05 -9.26 -9.35
CA GLN A 36 -16.91 -10.35 -9.85
C GLN A 36 -17.88 -10.86 -8.78
N GLU A 37 -17.41 -10.96 -7.54
CA GLU A 37 -18.20 -11.40 -6.41
C GLU A 37 -19.01 -10.24 -5.81
N LYS A 38 -20.32 -10.47 -5.57
CA LYS A 38 -21.22 -9.46 -4.99
C LYS A 38 -21.04 -9.34 -3.48
N LEU A 39 -19.95 -8.72 -3.06
CA LEU A 39 -19.60 -8.53 -1.65
C LEU A 39 -20.19 -7.23 -1.04
N CYS A 40 -20.54 -6.27 -1.88
CA CYS A 40 -21.12 -4.98 -1.48
C CYS A 40 -22.65 -5.03 -1.60
N ASN A 41 -23.36 -5.00 -0.47
CA ASN A 41 -24.83 -5.14 -0.42
C ASN A 41 -25.58 -3.85 -0.03
N LEU A 42 -24.87 -2.72 0.12
CA LEU A 42 -25.40 -1.40 0.51
C LEU A 42 -26.09 -1.34 1.89
N GLN A 43 -26.02 -2.39 2.73
CA GLN A 43 -26.67 -2.38 4.05
C GLN A 43 -26.06 -1.36 5.00
N VAL A 44 -24.72 -1.20 4.95
CA VAL A 44 -23.97 -0.25 5.76
C VAL A 44 -22.91 0.42 4.88
N SER A 45 -22.69 1.72 5.09
CA SER A 45 -21.62 2.48 4.46
C SER A 45 -20.99 3.46 5.45
N TYR A 46 -19.68 3.32 5.60
CA TYR A 46 -18.79 4.25 6.30
C TYR A 46 -17.95 5.09 5.33
N ALA A 47 -18.24 5.05 4.02
CA ALA A 47 -17.42 5.68 2.98
C ALA A 47 -17.19 7.19 3.21
N LYS A 48 -18.14 7.85 3.88
CA LYS A 48 -18.08 9.28 4.26
C LYS A 48 -18.21 9.49 5.78
N TYR A 49 -18.12 8.41 6.56
CA TYR A 49 -18.29 8.49 8.00
C TYR A 49 -16.99 8.95 8.64
N TRP A 50 -17.08 10.05 9.39
CA TRP A 50 -16.06 10.49 10.32
C TRP A 50 -16.78 11.02 11.56
N ASP A 51 -16.43 10.54 12.75
CA ASP A 51 -17.05 11.00 13.98
C ASP A 51 -16.55 12.42 14.30
N SER A 52 -17.47 13.38 14.40
CA SER A 52 -17.15 14.78 14.70
C SER A 52 -16.54 14.98 16.10
N SER A 53 -16.68 14.01 17.00
CA SER A 53 -16.05 14.04 18.32
C SER A 53 -14.58 13.61 18.30
N TRP A 54 -14.11 12.97 17.22
CA TRP A 54 -12.71 12.60 17.09
C TRP A 54 -11.84 13.84 16.88
N THR A 55 -11.02 14.15 17.89
CA THR A 55 -10.01 15.22 17.82
C THR A 55 -8.67 14.73 17.27
N GLY A 56 -8.49 13.41 17.19
CA GLY A 56 -7.31 12.71 16.70
C GLY A 56 -7.50 11.21 16.85
N LEU A 57 -6.78 10.41 16.06
CA LEU A 57 -6.73 8.95 16.17
C LEU A 57 -5.27 8.55 16.36
N GLU A 58 -5.02 7.69 17.35
CA GLU A 58 -3.71 7.09 17.54
C GLU A 58 -3.58 5.86 16.65
N VAL A 59 -2.70 5.95 15.64
CA VAL A 59 -2.53 4.90 14.63
C VAL A 59 -1.18 4.22 14.79
N GLY A 60 -1.20 2.93 15.12
CA GLY A 60 -0.01 2.10 15.23
C GLY A 60 0.61 1.82 13.87
N HIS A 61 1.58 2.64 13.44
CA HIS A 61 2.27 2.51 12.16
C HIS A 61 3.07 1.20 12.08
N ARG A 62 2.67 0.29 11.18
CA ARG A 62 3.19 -1.10 11.07
C ARG A 62 3.15 -1.89 12.39
N GLY A 63 2.18 -1.56 13.25
CA GLY A 63 2.14 -1.95 14.65
C GLY A 63 2.94 -0.99 15.53
N LEU A 64 4.10 -1.42 16.06
CA LEU A 64 4.91 -0.63 17.00
C LEU A 64 5.83 0.41 16.35
N GLY A 65 5.74 0.65 15.06
CA GLY A 65 6.63 1.53 14.32
C GLY A 65 7.64 0.78 13.44
N ALA A 66 8.41 1.55 12.67
CA ALA A 66 9.38 1.00 11.74
C ALA A 66 10.61 0.43 12.47
N SER A 67 10.90 -0.84 12.23
CA SER A 67 11.94 -1.63 12.89
C SER A 67 13.37 -1.15 12.65
N PHE A 68 13.63 -0.52 11.50
CA PHE A 68 15.00 -0.26 11.04
C PHE A 68 15.40 1.23 11.07
N LYS A 69 14.63 2.09 11.77
CA LYS A 69 14.90 3.54 11.85
C LYS A 69 15.70 3.98 13.08
N THR A 70 15.77 3.20 14.15
CA THR A 70 16.52 3.54 15.39
C THR A 70 17.48 2.40 15.79
N LYS A 71 18.63 2.76 16.38
CA LYS A 71 19.61 1.77 16.90
C LYS A 71 19.08 0.96 18.09
N GLU A 72 18.09 1.49 18.80
CA GLU A 72 17.38 0.85 19.91
C GLU A 72 16.09 0.14 19.44
N GLY A 73 16.02 -0.24 18.15
CA GLY A 73 14.81 -0.72 17.47
C GLY A 73 13.92 -1.62 18.31
N ASN A 74 12.61 -1.54 18.09
CA ASN A 74 11.65 -2.36 18.82
C ASN A 74 12.07 -3.84 18.78
N ALA A 75 11.99 -4.53 19.91
CA ALA A 75 12.30 -5.96 19.99
C ALA A 75 11.41 -6.81 19.07
N ILE A 76 10.27 -6.26 18.61
CA ILE A 76 9.32 -6.92 17.73
C ILE A 76 9.39 -6.28 16.34
N ARG A 77 9.50 -7.14 15.33
CA ARG A 77 9.56 -6.73 13.93
C ARG A 77 8.25 -6.10 13.46
N GLU A 78 8.35 -5.02 12.69
CA GLU A 78 7.24 -4.32 12.05
C GLU A 78 6.41 -5.28 11.18
N ASN A 79 5.13 -4.98 10.97
CA ASN A 79 4.26 -5.74 10.06
C ASN A 79 4.15 -7.24 10.43
N THR A 80 4.31 -7.59 11.71
CA THR A 80 4.05 -8.92 12.28
C THR A 80 2.79 -8.93 13.14
N ILE A 81 2.17 -10.10 13.34
CA ILE A 81 0.99 -10.23 14.22
C ILE A 81 1.34 -9.80 15.65
N ALA A 82 2.53 -10.15 16.13
CA ALA A 82 3.00 -9.74 17.46
C ALA A 82 3.09 -8.22 17.60
N SER A 83 3.64 -7.52 16.59
CA SER A 83 3.73 -6.06 16.59
C SER A 83 2.34 -5.41 16.60
N LEU A 84 1.43 -5.92 15.78
CA LEU A 84 0.05 -5.46 15.70
C LEU A 84 -0.72 -5.67 17.02
N LYS A 85 -0.63 -6.86 17.61
CA LYS A 85 -1.25 -7.15 18.92
C LYS A 85 -0.71 -6.26 20.02
N LYS A 86 0.60 -6.02 20.03
CA LYS A 86 1.22 -5.18 21.07
C LYS A 86 0.82 -3.72 20.93
N ALA A 87 0.70 -3.20 19.71
CA ALA A 87 0.19 -1.86 19.45
C ALA A 87 -1.29 -1.72 19.87
N ALA A 88 -2.14 -2.70 19.52
CA ALA A 88 -3.52 -2.77 19.99
C ALA A 88 -3.63 -2.77 21.52
N ALA A 89 -2.85 -3.61 22.20
CA ALA A 89 -2.80 -3.67 23.65
C ALA A 89 -2.27 -2.39 24.32
N SER A 90 -1.58 -1.53 23.54
CA SER A 90 -1.10 -0.23 23.99
C SER A 90 -2.12 0.90 23.78
N GLY A 91 -3.31 0.59 23.26
CA GLY A 91 -4.41 1.54 23.11
C GLY A 91 -4.51 2.22 21.75
N ALA A 92 -3.89 1.67 20.70
CA ALA A 92 -4.04 2.20 19.34
C ALA A 92 -5.50 2.08 18.87
N ASP A 93 -6.06 3.17 18.33
CA ASP A 93 -7.40 3.22 17.76
C ASP A 93 -7.47 2.44 16.45
N LEU A 94 -6.42 2.62 15.63
CA LEU A 94 -6.20 1.89 14.40
C LEU A 94 -4.78 1.30 14.34
N LEU A 95 -4.63 0.20 13.61
CA LEU A 95 -3.34 -0.31 13.20
C LEU A 95 -3.14 -0.06 11.71
N GLU A 96 -2.02 0.52 11.34
CA GLU A 96 -1.64 0.73 9.94
C GLU A 96 -0.64 -0.34 9.51
N PHE A 97 -0.77 -0.78 8.26
CA PHE A 97 0.19 -1.68 7.61
C PHE A 97 0.04 -1.68 6.08
N ASP A 98 1.13 -2.04 5.40
CA ASP A 98 1.23 -2.12 3.95
C ASP A 98 0.82 -3.50 3.40
N VAL A 99 -0.01 -3.52 2.36
CA VAL A 99 -0.45 -4.75 1.68
C VAL A 99 0.08 -4.82 0.26
N GLN A 100 0.80 -5.91 -0.03
CA GLN A 100 1.28 -6.29 -1.36
C GLN A 100 0.66 -7.63 -1.78
N LEU A 101 0.88 -8.04 -3.04
CA LEU A 101 0.55 -9.40 -3.49
C LEU A 101 1.81 -10.25 -3.65
N SER A 102 1.73 -11.49 -3.16
CA SER A 102 2.66 -12.56 -3.53
C SER A 102 2.45 -13.00 -4.99
N LYS A 103 3.37 -13.82 -5.52
CA LYS A 103 3.31 -14.39 -6.88
C LYS A 103 2.02 -15.16 -7.16
N ASP A 104 1.50 -15.84 -6.15
CA ASP A 104 0.24 -16.59 -6.16
C ASP A 104 -0.98 -15.73 -5.81
N MET A 105 -0.83 -14.40 -5.86
CA MET A 105 -1.89 -13.40 -5.69
C MET A 105 -2.55 -13.41 -4.31
N ILE A 106 -1.78 -13.70 -3.26
CA ILE A 106 -2.24 -13.66 -1.88
C ILE A 106 -1.84 -12.31 -1.25
N PRO A 107 -2.78 -11.54 -0.67
CA PRO A 107 -2.46 -10.31 0.06
C PRO A 107 -1.59 -10.58 1.29
N VAL A 108 -0.36 -10.05 1.26
CA VAL A 108 0.66 -10.18 2.31
C VAL A 108 0.98 -8.82 2.90
N ILE A 109 1.19 -8.78 4.21
CA ILE A 109 1.53 -7.56 4.95
C ILE A 109 3.05 -7.38 4.97
N TYR A 110 3.55 -6.41 4.21
CA TYR A 110 4.97 -6.06 4.11
C TYR A 110 5.19 -4.74 3.38
N HIS A 111 6.15 -3.93 3.83
CA HIS A 111 6.36 -2.57 3.31
C HIS A 111 7.23 -2.49 2.05
N ASP A 112 8.43 -3.07 2.05
CA ASP A 112 9.39 -2.90 0.94
C ASP A 112 8.98 -3.73 -0.27
N PHE A 113 9.22 -3.23 -1.49
CA PHE A 113 8.94 -4.01 -2.72
C PHE A 113 9.88 -5.21 -2.92
N TYR A 114 11.02 -5.20 -2.24
CA TYR A 114 12.09 -6.18 -2.39
C TYR A 114 12.49 -6.78 -1.04
N VAL A 115 12.97 -8.02 -1.10
CA VAL A 115 13.51 -8.75 0.05
C VAL A 115 14.84 -9.39 -0.31
N CYS A 116 15.67 -9.70 0.67
CA CYS A 116 16.91 -10.46 0.47
C CYS A 116 16.70 -11.93 0.86
N ILE A 117 17.04 -12.86 -0.02
CA ILE A 117 17.06 -14.30 0.30
C ILE A 117 18.50 -14.83 0.39
N SER A 118 18.74 -15.77 1.30
CA SER A 118 20.02 -16.50 1.36
C SER A 118 19.91 -17.84 0.64
N MET A 119 20.88 -18.13 -0.23
CA MET A 119 20.90 -19.33 -1.08
C MET A 119 21.36 -20.62 -0.35
N LYS A 120 21.85 -20.55 0.90
CA LYS A 120 22.35 -21.70 1.69
C LYS A 120 21.43 -22.05 2.87
N ARG A 121 21.31 -23.35 3.17
CA ARG A 121 20.58 -23.86 4.35
C ARG A 121 21.35 -23.56 5.64
N LYS A 122 20.71 -22.82 6.55
CA LYS A 122 20.86 -22.65 8.02
C LYS A 122 22.26 -22.64 8.71
N LYS A 123 23.40 -23.00 8.11
CA LYS A 123 24.66 -23.15 8.89
C LYS A 123 25.88 -22.33 8.49
N GLU A 124 25.94 -21.68 7.33
CA GLU A 124 27.02 -20.73 7.01
C GLU A 124 26.44 -19.60 6.15
N ILE A 125 26.11 -18.46 6.79
CA ILE A 125 25.63 -17.27 6.10
C ILE A 125 26.86 -16.43 5.75
N GLU A 126 27.45 -16.68 4.59
CA GLU A 126 28.28 -15.67 3.96
C GLU A 126 27.37 -14.66 3.26
N PHE A 127 27.34 -13.42 3.76
CA PHE A 127 26.50 -12.35 3.24
C PHE A 127 26.76 -11.97 1.77
N THR A 128 27.86 -12.43 1.18
CA THR A 128 28.19 -12.27 -0.24
C THR A 128 27.25 -13.02 -1.19
N GLU A 129 26.40 -13.93 -0.70
CA GLU A 129 25.49 -14.75 -1.52
C GLU A 129 23.99 -14.37 -1.37
N MET A 130 23.65 -13.21 -0.80
CA MET A 130 22.25 -12.78 -0.71
C MET A 130 21.74 -12.22 -2.04
N LEU A 131 20.56 -12.68 -2.46
CA LEU A 131 19.90 -12.23 -3.68
C LEU A 131 18.72 -11.33 -3.33
N GLU A 132 18.68 -10.13 -3.91
CA GLU A 132 17.55 -9.21 -3.81
C GLU A 132 16.47 -9.63 -4.82
N LEU A 133 15.27 -9.94 -4.34
CA LEU A 133 14.14 -10.38 -5.15
C LEU A 133 12.88 -9.55 -4.83
N PRO A 134 12.09 -9.20 -5.84
CA PRO A 134 10.77 -8.59 -5.62
C PRO A 134 9.83 -9.55 -4.88
N VAL A 135 9.05 -9.02 -3.92
CA VAL A 135 8.04 -9.79 -3.16
C VAL A 135 7.05 -10.47 -4.10
N LYS A 136 6.63 -9.75 -5.14
CA LYS A 136 5.72 -10.25 -6.19
C LYS A 136 6.22 -11.49 -6.96
N ASP A 137 7.51 -11.80 -6.91
CA ASP A 137 8.10 -12.95 -7.61
C ASP A 137 8.23 -14.19 -6.70
N LEU A 138 7.80 -14.07 -5.44
CA LEU A 138 7.80 -15.13 -4.44
C LEU A 138 6.36 -15.53 -4.09
N THR A 139 6.08 -16.83 -4.03
CA THR A 139 4.78 -17.32 -3.50
C THR A 139 4.70 -17.08 -2.00
N LEU A 140 3.50 -17.13 -1.42
CA LEU A 140 3.36 -17.03 0.04
C LEU A 140 4.22 -18.08 0.76
N GLU A 141 4.23 -19.31 0.24
CA GLU A 141 5.04 -20.39 0.80
C GLU A 141 6.54 -20.03 0.80
N HIS A 142 7.06 -19.42 -0.27
CA HIS A 142 8.44 -18.96 -0.31
C HIS A 142 8.70 -17.86 0.72
N LEU A 143 7.80 -16.89 0.84
CA LEU A 143 7.93 -15.77 1.79
C LEU A 143 7.96 -16.26 3.24
N GLN A 144 7.13 -17.25 3.58
CA GLN A 144 7.00 -17.75 4.96
C GLN A 144 8.02 -18.84 5.33
N LYS A 145 8.52 -19.63 4.38
CA LYS A 145 9.42 -20.77 4.67
C LYS A 145 10.89 -20.50 4.38
N LEU A 146 11.21 -19.56 3.48
CA LEU A 146 12.60 -19.21 3.22
C LEU A 146 13.10 -18.28 4.32
N LYS A 147 14.42 -18.30 4.54
CA LYS A 147 15.04 -17.32 5.41
C LYS A 147 15.18 -16.00 4.65
N VAL A 148 14.21 -15.12 4.85
CA VAL A 148 14.08 -13.83 4.18
C VAL A 148 14.49 -12.70 5.12
N TYR A 149 15.36 -11.83 4.61
CA TYR A 149 15.91 -10.70 5.35
C TYR A 149 15.37 -9.38 4.79
N HIS A 150 15.25 -8.38 5.66
CA HIS A 150 14.99 -7.02 5.23
C HIS A 150 16.18 -6.48 4.41
N LEU A 151 15.94 -5.55 3.48
CA LEU A 151 17.00 -4.95 2.66
C LEU A 151 18.14 -4.36 3.50
N VAL A 152 17.79 -3.75 4.64
CA VAL A 152 18.75 -3.21 5.60
C VAL A 152 19.67 -4.29 6.13
N GLU A 153 19.13 -5.44 6.56
CA GLU A 153 19.92 -6.57 7.08
C GLU A 153 20.79 -7.20 5.99
N GLY A 154 20.26 -7.31 4.77
CA GLY A 154 21.02 -7.82 3.62
C GLY A 154 22.21 -6.92 3.25
N ARG A 155 22.02 -5.59 3.30
CA ARG A 155 23.05 -4.60 2.99
C ARG A 155 24.05 -4.40 4.13
N SER A 156 23.58 -4.32 5.37
CA SER A 156 24.43 -4.11 6.56
C SER A 156 25.23 -5.34 6.94
N LYS A 157 24.77 -6.52 6.50
CA LYS A 157 25.31 -7.81 6.90
C LYS A 157 25.17 -8.09 8.40
N GLU A 158 24.13 -7.52 9.01
CA GLU A 158 23.79 -7.72 10.42
C GLU A 158 22.35 -8.19 10.51
N THR A 159 22.14 -9.37 11.12
CA THR A 159 20.80 -9.85 11.46
C THR A 159 20.34 -9.10 12.70
N LEU A 160 19.28 -8.30 12.56
CA LEU A 160 18.74 -7.47 13.63
C LEU A 160 17.56 -8.15 14.33
N PHE A 161 16.83 -8.98 13.59
CA PHE A 161 15.74 -9.78 14.11
C PHE A 161 16.07 -11.26 13.99
N PHE A 162 15.96 -11.97 15.11
CA PHE A 162 16.03 -13.42 15.10
C PHE A 162 14.63 -13.96 14.90
N ASP A 163 14.48 -14.95 14.02
CA ASP A 163 13.25 -15.71 13.89
C ASP A 163 13.06 -16.48 15.22
N ASP A 164 12.36 -15.86 16.18
CA ASP A 164 11.87 -16.58 17.35
C ASP A 164 10.90 -17.67 16.85
N ASP A 165 10.90 -18.85 17.49
CA ASP A 165 10.03 -19.99 17.13
C ASP A 165 8.52 -19.69 17.34
N LEU A 166 8.14 -18.44 17.64
CA LEU A 166 6.77 -18.00 17.78
C LEU A 166 6.20 -17.57 16.41
N ASP A 167 5.16 -18.28 15.96
CA ASP A 167 4.49 -18.02 14.68
C ASP A 167 4.05 -16.55 14.50
N GLU A 168 3.65 -15.87 15.59
CA GLU A 168 3.18 -14.47 15.53
C GLU A 168 4.29 -13.45 15.26
N HIS A 169 5.55 -13.82 15.46
CA HIS A 169 6.73 -12.99 15.20
C HIS A 169 7.26 -13.17 13.77
N GLN A 170 6.72 -14.15 13.03
CA GLN A 170 7.17 -14.42 11.67
C GLN A 170 6.71 -13.29 10.71
N PRO A 171 7.57 -12.91 9.74
CA PRO A 171 7.24 -11.90 8.76
C PRO A 171 6.21 -12.42 7.73
N PHE A 172 5.68 -11.49 6.93
CA PHE A 172 4.70 -11.78 5.87
C PHE A 172 3.42 -12.49 6.34
N PRO A 173 2.76 -12.05 7.43
CA PRO A 173 1.41 -12.52 7.70
C PRO A 173 0.50 -12.13 6.54
N THR A 174 -0.50 -12.95 6.23
CA THR A 174 -1.49 -12.57 5.23
C THR A 174 -2.42 -11.50 5.81
N LEU A 175 -3.09 -10.74 4.93
CA LEU A 175 -4.14 -9.82 5.35
C LEU A 175 -5.27 -10.54 6.08
N GLU A 176 -5.59 -11.76 5.65
CA GLU A 176 -6.60 -12.60 6.30
C GLU A 176 -6.18 -13.00 7.72
N ASP A 177 -4.90 -13.37 7.92
CA ASP A 177 -4.37 -13.70 9.24
C ASP A 177 -4.50 -12.53 10.21
N ALA A 178 -4.15 -11.32 9.77
CA ALA A 178 -4.27 -10.12 10.60
C ALA A 178 -5.74 -9.79 10.94
N LEU A 179 -6.66 -9.89 9.97
CA LEU A 179 -8.09 -9.63 10.19
C LEU A 179 -8.70 -10.60 11.22
N LYS A 180 -8.23 -11.85 11.25
CA LYS A 180 -8.66 -12.90 12.18
C LYS A 180 -7.98 -12.83 13.55
N ALA A 181 -6.69 -12.49 13.59
CA ALA A 181 -5.87 -12.59 14.81
C ALA A 181 -5.99 -11.38 15.73
N ILE A 182 -6.31 -10.20 15.21
CA ILE A 182 -6.44 -8.97 16.00
C ILE A 182 -7.87 -8.83 16.54
N ASP A 183 -8.02 -8.29 17.75
CA ASP A 183 -9.33 -8.02 18.37
C ASP A 183 -10.22 -7.18 17.45
N ILE A 184 -11.46 -7.62 17.20
CA ILE A 184 -12.42 -7.02 16.24
C ILE A 184 -12.70 -5.53 16.45
N HIS A 185 -12.51 -5.01 17.66
CA HIS A 185 -12.80 -3.61 18.01
C HIS A 185 -11.67 -2.64 17.66
N VAL A 186 -10.48 -3.14 17.32
CA VAL A 186 -9.36 -2.32 16.85
C VAL A 186 -9.52 -2.03 15.36
N GLY A 187 -9.49 -0.77 14.93
CA GLY A 187 -9.62 -0.45 13.51
C GLY A 187 -8.36 -0.76 12.71
N PHE A 188 -8.45 -0.90 11.38
CA PHE A 188 -7.28 -0.98 10.50
C PHE A 188 -7.23 0.18 9.51
N ASN A 189 -6.04 0.71 9.29
CA ASN A 189 -5.69 1.45 8.09
C ASN A 189 -4.91 0.53 7.15
N VAL A 190 -5.55 0.09 6.07
CA VAL A 190 -4.95 -0.83 5.10
C VAL A 190 -4.33 0.00 3.98
N GLU A 191 -3.00 0.16 4.00
CA GLU A 191 -2.27 0.82 2.92
C GLU A 191 -2.11 -0.16 1.75
N LEU A 192 -2.70 0.19 0.59
CA LEU A 192 -2.47 -0.54 -0.66
C LEU A 192 -1.11 -0.12 -1.22
N LYS A 193 -0.12 -1.00 -1.12
CA LYS A 193 1.24 -0.74 -1.57
C LYS A 193 1.40 -1.01 -3.06
N TRP A 194 1.16 0.02 -3.86
CA TRP A 194 1.32 -0.02 -5.32
C TRP A 194 2.42 0.91 -5.79
N THR A 195 3.15 0.51 -6.84
CA THR A 195 4.27 1.30 -7.38
C THR A 195 3.82 2.62 -7.98
N MET A 196 4.73 3.58 -7.94
CA MET A 196 4.65 4.86 -8.61
C MET A 196 5.85 5.09 -9.54
N GLU A 197 5.65 5.94 -10.55
CA GLU A 197 6.74 6.49 -11.36
C GLU A 197 7.37 7.69 -10.63
N MET A 198 8.69 7.70 -10.55
CA MET A 198 9.48 8.78 -9.99
C MET A 198 9.68 9.90 -11.02
N ASN A 199 9.96 11.13 -10.56
CA ASN A 199 10.11 12.28 -11.46
C ASN A 199 11.27 12.17 -12.47
N ASP A 200 12.23 11.25 -12.26
CA ASP A 200 13.32 10.96 -13.21
C ASP A 200 12.94 9.90 -14.26
N GLY A 201 11.71 9.39 -14.23
CA GLY A 201 11.21 8.35 -15.12
C GLY A 201 11.52 6.91 -14.69
N THR A 202 12.18 6.72 -13.53
CA THR A 202 12.32 5.39 -12.92
C THR A 202 11.03 4.98 -12.20
N PHE A 203 10.90 3.69 -11.88
CA PHE A 203 9.76 3.16 -11.12
C PHE A 203 10.25 2.52 -9.83
N GLU A 204 9.45 2.61 -8.76
CA GLU A 204 9.74 1.91 -7.50
C GLU A 204 9.81 0.39 -7.69
N LEU A 205 8.90 -0.16 -8.51
CA LEU A 205 8.90 -1.56 -8.94
C LEU A 205 8.16 -1.68 -10.27
N ASN A 206 8.68 -2.48 -11.21
CA ASN A 206 7.88 -2.86 -12.38
C ASN A 206 6.83 -3.92 -11.99
N ASN A 207 5.56 -3.54 -11.84
CA ASN A 207 4.48 -4.45 -11.44
C ASN A 207 3.87 -5.19 -12.65
N PRO A 208 3.86 -6.54 -12.66
CA PRO A 208 3.28 -7.33 -13.74
C PRO A 208 1.77 -7.56 -13.55
N PHE A 209 1.22 -7.25 -12.37
CA PHE A 209 -0.18 -7.46 -12.07
C PHE A 209 -1.03 -6.36 -12.70
N ASP A 210 -2.21 -6.74 -13.19
CA ASP A 210 -3.23 -5.79 -13.58
C ASP A 210 -3.82 -5.12 -12.32
N MET A 211 -3.97 -3.79 -12.35
CA MET A 211 -4.46 -3.03 -11.19
C MET A 211 -5.84 -3.50 -10.70
N ASN A 212 -6.73 -3.96 -11.60
CA ASN A 212 -8.02 -4.51 -11.17
C ASN A 212 -7.82 -5.79 -10.37
N THR A 213 -6.92 -6.67 -10.82
CA THR A 213 -6.64 -7.93 -10.12
C THR A 213 -6.09 -7.67 -8.73
N TYR A 214 -5.16 -6.71 -8.60
CA TYR A 214 -4.61 -6.31 -7.32
C TYR A 214 -5.68 -5.79 -6.35
N VAL A 215 -6.46 -4.79 -6.78
CA VAL A 215 -7.49 -4.19 -5.94
C VAL A 215 -8.58 -5.21 -5.59
N ASP A 216 -8.99 -6.05 -6.53
CA ASP A 216 -10.01 -7.08 -6.30
C ASP A 216 -9.55 -8.08 -5.23
N LYS A 217 -8.30 -8.55 -5.29
CA LYS A 217 -7.77 -9.50 -4.29
C LYS A 217 -7.73 -8.93 -2.89
N VAL A 218 -7.31 -7.68 -2.72
CA VAL A 218 -7.30 -7.01 -1.41
C VAL A 218 -8.73 -6.79 -0.91
N LEU A 219 -9.63 -6.28 -1.76
CA LEU A 219 -11.02 -6.02 -1.39
C LEU A 219 -11.80 -7.30 -1.08
N GLU A 220 -11.58 -8.39 -1.82
CA GLU A 220 -12.18 -9.69 -1.54
C GLU A 220 -11.88 -10.16 -0.12
N VAL A 221 -10.61 -10.08 0.30
CA VAL A 221 -10.19 -10.49 1.65
C VAL A 221 -10.81 -9.58 2.71
N VAL A 222 -10.72 -8.26 2.54
CA VAL A 222 -11.26 -7.31 3.54
C VAL A 222 -12.78 -7.44 3.68
N LEU A 223 -13.51 -7.48 2.57
CA LEU A 223 -14.98 -7.53 2.61
C LEU A 223 -15.51 -8.86 3.17
N LYS A 224 -14.76 -9.96 3.02
CA LYS A 224 -15.13 -11.27 3.59
C LYS A 224 -14.77 -11.42 5.07
N HIS A 225 -13.63 -10.86 5.50
CA HIS A 225 -13.05 -11.19 6.81
C HIS A 225 -13.05 -10.04 7.83
N ALA A 226 -13.30 -8.80 7.43
CA ALA A 226 -13.32 -7.67 8.36
C ALA A 226 -14.55 -7.63 9.29
N GLY A 227 -15.65 -8.29 8.93
CA GLY A 227 -16.89 -8.24 9.72
C GLY A 227 -17.37 -6.80 9.98
N GLU A 228 -17.49 -6.44 11.26
CA GLU A 228 -17.87 -5.11 11.74
C GLU A 228 -16.67 -4.21 12.09
N ARG A 229 -15.44 -4.65 11.82
CA ARG A 229 -14.22 -3.87 12.07
C ARG A 229 -14.26 -2.55 11.29
N ARG A 230 -13.81 -1.48 11.93
CA ARG A 230 -13.57 -0.19 11.26
C ARG A 230 -12.34 -0.33 10.36
N ILE A 231 -12.51 -0.10 9.07
CA ILE A 231 -11.41 -0.12 8.09
C ILE A 231 -11.35 1.25 7.40
N VAL A 232 -10.13 1.73 7.18
CA VAL A 232 -9.80 2.81 6.26
C VAL A 232 -8.85 2.23 5.23
N PHE A 233 -9.03 2.55 3.95
CA PHE A 233 -8.03 2.27 2.92
C PHE A 233 -7.17 3.49 2.68
N SER A 234 -5.88 3.31 2.47
CA SER A 234 -4.98 4.38 2.06
C SER A 234 -4.05 3.94 0.93
N CYS A 235 -3.58 4.88 0.10
CA CYS A 235 -2.61 4.59 -0.96
C CYS A 235 -1.91 5.86 -1.44
N PHE A 236 -0.65 5.77 -1.86
CA PHE A 236 0.07 6.85 -2.57
C PHE A 236 -0.25 6.92 -4.05
N ASN A 237 -0.82 5.85 -4.63
CA ASN A 237 -1.23 5.83 -6.03
C ASN A 237 -2.68 6.35 -6.17
N PRO A 238 -2.88 7.51 -6.84
CA PRO A 238 -4.20 8.12 -6.97
C PRO A 238 -5.18 7.31 -7.85
N ASP A 239 -4.66 6.51 -8.79
CA ASP A 239 -5.49 5.62 -9.59
C ASP A 239 -6.02 4.45 -8.75
N ILE A 240 -5.18 3.84 -7.92
CA ILE A 240 -5.60 2.82 -6.95
C ILE A 240 -6.64 3.39 -5.97
N CYS A 241 -6.44 4.61 -5.45
CA CYS A 241 -7.44 5.27 -4.59
C CYS A 241 -8.81 5.35 -5.28
N THR A 242 -8.82 5.80 -6.53
CA THR A 242 -10.04 5.94 -7.34
C THR A 242 -10.66 4.57 -7.65
N MET A 243 -9.85 3.55 -7.94
CA MET A 243 -10.32 2.18 -8.16
C MET A 243 -10.98 1.59 -6.92
N VAL A 244 -10.33 1.70 -5.76
CA VAL A 244 -10.89 1.24 -4.48
C VAL A 244 -12.20 1.97 -4.21
N ARG A 245 -12.24 3.30 -4.42
CA ARG A 245 -13.47 4.07 -4.22
C ARG A 245 -14.62 3.63 -5.12
N ASN A 246 -14.35 3.27 -6.38
CA ASN A 246 -15.35 2.84 -7.34
C ASN A 246 -15.79 1.37 -7.17
N LYS A 247 -14.92 0.51 -6.66
CA LYS A 247 -15.17 -0.94 -6.52
C LYS A 247 -15.93 -1.32 -5.26
N GLN A 248 -15.97 -0.47 -4.24
CA GLN A 248 -16.70 -0.73 -3.00
C GLN A 248 -17.41 0.52 -2.45
N ASN A 249 -18.38 0.31 -1.57
CA ASN A 249 -19.20 1.38 -0.99
C ASN A 249 -19.18 1.41 0.55
N LYS A 250 -18.42 0.53 1.20
CA LYS A 250 -18.47 0.30 2.65
C LYS A 250 -17.45 1.14 3.43
N TYR A 251 -16.21 1.22 2.99
CA TYR A 251 -15.10 1.81 3.73
C TYR A 251 -14.60 3.10 3.07
N PRO A 252 -14.14 4.09 3.87
CA PRO A 252 -13.53 5.30 3.35
C PRO A 252 -12.15 5.00 2.74
N VAL A 253 -11.75 5.89 1.83
CA VAL A 253 -10.44 5.86 1.16
C VAL A 253 -9.75 7.19 1.39
N MET A 254 -8.48 7.14 1.77
CA MET A 254 -7.63 8.30 2.04
C MET A 254 -6.44 8.32 1.07
N PHE A 255 -6.16 9.47 0.47
CA PHE A 255 -5.04 9.61 -0.46
C PHE A 255 -3.75 10.05 0.29
N LEU A 256 -2.71 9.21 0.24
CA LEU A 256 -1.43 9.51 0.87
C LEU A 256 -0.61 10.44 -0.02
N THR A 257 0.00 11.48 0.56
CA THR A 257 0.91 12.37 -0.15
C THR A 257 2.08 12.79 0.74
N VAL A 258 3.27 12.82 0.15
CA VAL A 258 4.47 13.41 0.78
C VAL A 258 4.56 14.91 0.58
N GLY A 259 3.71 15.47 -0.30
CA GLY A 259 3.70 16.88 -0.64
C GLY A 259 5.05 17.37 -1.15
N ILE A 260 5.42 18.59 -0.81
CA ILE A 260 6.73 19.16 -1.17
C ILE A 260 7.72 18.91 -0.04
N THR A 261 8.76 18.13 -0.34
CA THR A 261 9.82 17.76 0.61
C THR A 261 11.17 17.61 -0.11
N ASN A 262 12.26 17.79 0.63
CA ASN A 262 13.62 17.49 0.16
C ASN A 262 14.10 16.09 0.59
N LYS A 263 13.30 15.37 1.37
CA LYS A 263 13.67 14.08 1.97
C LYS A 263 13.40 12.90 1.06
N TYR A 264 12.32 12.99 0.28
CA TYR A 264 11.87 11.94 -0.63
C TYR A 264 11.92 12.45 -2.06
N GLN A 265 12.29 11.57 -2.98
CA GLN A 265 12.22 11.90 -4.40
C GLN A 265 10.74 12.05 -4.80
N PRO A 266 10.37 13.11 -5.54
CA PRO A 266 8.98 13.33 -5.92
C PRO A 266 8.53 12.30 -6.96
N TYR A 267 7.25 11.93 -6.88
CA TYR A 267 6.57 11.18 -7.93
C TYR A 267 6.33 12.06 -9.16
N ARG A 268 6.24 11.43 -10.34
CA ARG A 268 5.97 12.12 -11.60
C ARG A 268 4.51 12.55 -11.72
N ASP A 269 3.60 11.86 -11.05
CA ASP A 269 2.16 12.13 -11.12
C ASP A 269 1.82 13.52 -10.58
N PRO A 270 1.21 14.42 -11.38
CA PRO A 270 0.87 15.77 -10.95
C PRO A 270 -0.03 15.85 -9.71
N ARG A 271 -0.86 14.83 -9.47
CA ARG A 271 -1.77 14.74 -8.33
C ARG A 271 -1.02 14.61 -7.00
N CYS A 272 0.23 14.14 -7.04
CA CYS A 272 1.05 13.90 -5.85
C CYS A 272 2.01 15.06 -5.50
N LEU A 273 2.12 16.09 -6.35
CA LEU A 273 3.21 17.08 -6.27
C LEU A 273 3.07 18.09 -5.11
N SER A 274 1.89 18.23 -4.53
CA SER A 274 1.63 19.18 -3.43
C SER A 274 0.35 18.80 -2.68
N ILE A 275 0.18 19.36 -1.47
CA ILE A 275 -1.05 19.21 -0.69
C ILE A 275 -2.29 19.71 -1.48
N PRO A 276 -2.31 20.91 -2.09
CA PRO A 276 -3.48 21.36 -2.87
C PRO A 276 -3.83 20.44 -4.04
N ALA A 277 -2.83 19.91 -4.76
CA ALA A 277 -3.07 18.95 -5.85
C ALA A 277 -3.69 17.65 -5.30
N ALA A 278 -3.22 17.18 -4.14
CA ALA A 278 -3.77 16.00 -3.50
C ALA A 278 -5.21 16.21 -3.00
N VAL A 279 -5.52 17.37 -2.40
CA VAL A 279 -6.88 17.75 -2.01
C VAL A 279 -7.79 17.76 -3.24
N GLN A 280 -7.37 18.40 -4.33
CA GLN A 280 -8.15 18.46 -5.56
C GLN A 280 -8.44 17.07 -6.11
N SER A 281 -7.44 16.19 -6.11
CA SER A 281 -7.60 14.79 -6.53
C SER A 281 -8.60 14.06 -5.61
N ALA A 282 -8.45 14.16 -4.29
CA ALA A 282 -9.32 13.51 -3.32
C ALA A 282 -10.79 13.96 -3.46
N VAL A 283 -11.03 15.26 -3.61
CA VAL A 283 -12.38 15.80 -3.84
C VAL A 283 -12.94 15.30 -5.17
N SER A 284 -12.14 15.31 -6.24
CA SER A 284 -12.59 14.89 -7.57
C SER A 284 -12.95 13.40 -7.65
N SER A 285 -12.28 12.56 -6.86
CA SER A 285 -12.51 11.12 -6.79
C SER A 285 -13.44 10.69 -5.67
N ASP A 286 -14.12 11.62 -4.97
CA ASP A 286 -15.02 11.32 -3.83
C ASP A 286 -14.34 10.48 -2.72
N LEU A 287 -13.06 10.77 -2.44
CA LEU A 287 -12.31 10.20 -1.33
C LEU A 287 -12.66 10.92 -0.02
N LEU A 288 -12.46 10.26 1.12
CA LEU A 288 -12.76 10.86 2.43
C LEU A 288 -11.82 12.04 2.74
N GLY A 289 -10.55 11.93 2.33
CA GLY A 289 -9.56 12.95 2.57
C GLY A 289 -8.15 12.55 2.12
N ILE A 290 -7.17 13.27 2.64
CA ILE A 290 -5.74 13.03 2.39
C ILE A 290 -5.00 12.74 3.69
N VAL A 291 -3.88 12.03 3.59
CA VAL A 291 -2.90 11.89 4.68
C VAL A 291 -1.62 12.51 4.19
N VAL A 292 -1.15 13.53 4.90
CA VAL A 292 0.01 14.32 4.50
C VAL A 292 1.20 14.00 5.37
N HIS A 293 2.39 14.01 4.79
CA HIS A 293 3.62 13.93 5.57
C HIS A 293 3.81 15.24 6.36
N THR A 294 3.99 15.15 7.68
CA THR A 294 4.04 16.30 8.60
C THR A 294 5.10 17.33 8.22
N GLU A 295 6.20 16.93 7.58
CA GLU A 295 7.26 17.85 7.15
C GLU A 295 6.76 18.95 6.20
N ASP A 296 5.82 18.65 5.30
CA ASP A 296 5.29 19.66 4.39
C ASP A 296 4.38 20.66 5.12
N LEU A 297 3.58 20.17 6.09
CA LEU A 297 2.80 21.04 6.98
C LEU A 297 3.69 21.92 7.87
N LEU A 298 4.81 21.39 8.36
CA LEU A 298 5.76 22.16 9.17
C LEU A 298 6.53 23.19 8.31
N ARG A 299 6.78 22.87 7.04
CA ARG A 299 7.39 23.78 6.07
C ARG A 299 6.46 24.97 5.78
N ASP A 300 5.17 24.71 5.57
CA ASP A 300 4.16 25.74 5.38
C ASP A 300 2.82 25.33 6.01
N PRO A 301 2.48 25.87 7.19
CA PRO A 301 1.26 25.53 7.93
C PRO A 301 0.00 26.18 7.35
N THR A 302 0.11 27.01 6.30
CA THR A 302 -1.04 27.69 5.67
C THR A 302 -1.69 26.89 4.53
N GLN A 303 -1.12 25.72 4.20
CA GLN A 303 -1.60 24.84 3.14
C GLN A 303 -2.94 24.09 3.38
N PRO A 304 -3.32 23.72 4.62
CA PRO A 304 -4.59 23.04 4.90
C PRO A 304 -5.84 23.88 4.67
#